data_AF-A0A4S8M891-F1
#
_entry.id   AF-A0A4S8M891-F1
#
_cell.length_a   1.000
_cell.length_b   1.000
_cell.length_c   1.000
_cell.angle_alpha   90.00
_cell.angle_beta   90.00
_cell.angle_gamma   90.00
#
_symmetry.space_group_name_H-M   'P 1'
#
loop_
_entity.id
_entity.type
_entity.pdbx_description
1 polymer ?
#
loop_
_entity_poly.entity_id
_entity_poly.type
_entity_poly.pdbx_seq_one_letter_code
_entity_poly.pdbx_strand_id
1 'polypeptide(L)'
;MRRKLYGGKHPSEFLDIFFGDDAFTNGSVPGSCWNNDVKSSFQNVTKPEIINDGTEIPPSESVMGKRLAIAIRKCIDTKAFEYIDTHSHLDVNENVPKTGADGTLYAKSSLCPSANKPDSTFLESTTEIKRSDAAALVFQDDPNKGFEEKTTNSTNIRGQLAAYAVAPLMFQHRNHFFTVFIRGSTARLIRWDRAGAIVTEEFNYGQESYLADFYWRFTHATAKARGHDTTVRRLSDTKDHDLVCLVRGKLDPLGLKVKEPVFEIKVWDDTPETVNEGLPYYSLNPFVNHAHSVTGRATRVFRVWDPRMKKVVALKDCWRVNSSSILPEGHAYEILKENHVRNIPTCLRAGDVDPGCAYQRTQTQDVLSSARTTRSHIHYRIVLEEVCIGNITGFEDTKELVSVLRDSLIAHTDAYTKAGILHRDVSAGNILITEDRRGLLGDWELSKLVVDLSTARQPQRTGTWQFISAALLQLHRPCHSLKDDLESFVHVFSWTCLKHVKNMMMPSQLGEHLSSTTKSYSIALQIRCSEE
;
A
#
# COMPACT_ATOMS: atom_id res chain seq x y z
N MET A 1 0.14 11.82 2.62
CA MET A 1 -1.14 11.67 3.34
C MET A 1 -1.98 12.94 3.46
N ARG A 2 -1.46 14.16 3.18
CA ARG A 2 -2.31 15.39 3.21
C ARG A 2 -3.57 15.21 2.35
N ARG A 3 -4.75 15.54 2.90
CA ARG A 3 -6.07 15.48 2.21
C ARG A 3 -6.50 14.08 1.76
N LYS A 4 -6.15 13.04 2.53
CA LYS A 4 -6.55 11.63 2.26
C LYS A 4 -7.28 10.98 3.44
N LEU A 5 -7.69 11.78 4.42
CA LEU A 5 -8.44 11.36 5.60
C LEU A 5 -9.81 12.01 5.53
N TYR A 6 -10.85 11.18 5.52
CA TYR A 6 -12.22 11.61 5.28
C TYR A 6 -13.08 11.22 6.48
N GLY A 7 -13.71 12.23 7.09
CA GLY A 7 -14.55 12.10 8.26
C GLY A 7 -16.05 12.20 7.97
N GLY A 8 -16.83 12.25 9.05
CA GLY A 8 -18.27 12.49 9.00
C GLY A 8 -19.11 11.23 8.78
N LYS A 9 -18.57 10.05 9.09
CA LYS A 9 -19.34 8.80 9.08
C LYS A 9 -19.74 8.43 10.49
N HIS A 10 -21.03 8.29 10.76
CA HIS A 10 -21.49 7.82 12.05
C HIS A 10 -20.96 6.39 12.33
N PRO A 11 -20.53 6.05 13.57
CA PRO A 11 -19.94 4.74 13.85
C PRO A 11 -20.85 3.55 13.54
N SER A 12 -22.18 3.68 13.72
CA SER A 12 -23.11 2.61 13.35
C SER A 12 -23.10 2.32 11.85
N GLU A 13 -23.16 3.37 11.02
CA GLU A 13 -23.10 3.22 9.56
C GLU A 13 -21.76 2.66 9.11
N PHE A 14 -20.67 3.03 9.78
CA PHE A 14 -19.35 2.44 9.52
C PHE A 14 -19.36 0.94 9.77
N LEU A 15 -19.94 0.48 10.89
CA LEU A 15 -20.05 -0.94 11.20
C LEU A 15 -20.95 -1.68 10.21
N ASP A 16 -22.05 -1.08 9.78
CA ASP A 16 -22.97 -1.74 8.85
C ASP A 16 -22.41 -1.83 7.43
N ILE A 17 -21.58 -0.87 7.02
CA ILE A 17 -20.92 -0.88 5.70
C ILE A 17 -19.77 -1.89 5.63
N PHE A 18 -18.98 -2.02 6.70
CA PHE A 18 -17.75 -2.84 6.66
C PHE A 18 -17.89 -4.18 7.40
N PHE A 19 -18.90 -4.30 8.24
CA PHE A 19 -19.24 -5.50 9.00
C PHE A 19 -20.75 -5.74 8.99
N GLY A 20 -21.35 -5.62 7.80
CA GLY A 20 -22.72 -6.02 7.49
C GLY A 20 -22.82 -7.50 7.11
N ASP A 21 -23.93 -7.91 6.49
CA ASP A 21 -24.21 -9.32 6.20
C ASP A 21 -23.13 -9.99 5.34
N ASP A 22 -22.58 -9.28 4.35
CA ASP A 22 -21.54 -9.77 3.44
C ASP A 22 -20.18 -10.03 4.13
N ALA A 23 -19.98 -9.48 5.32
CA ALA A 23 -18.76 -9.67 6.08
C ALA A 23 -18.68 -11.04 6.77
N PHE A 24 -19.79 -11.79 6.86
CA PHE A 24 -19.88 -13.04 7.61
C PHE A 24 -20.27 -14.22 6.71
N THR A 25 -19.67 -15.39 6.96
CA THR A 25 -19.90 -16.62 6.16
C THR A 25 -21.38 -17.01 6.07
N ASN A 26 -22.16 -16.69 7.10
CA ASN A 26 -23.55 -17.09 7.24
C ASN A 26 -24.52 -15.99 6.78
N GLY A 27 -24.01 -14.85 6.30
CA GLY A 27 -24.84 -13.69 5.94
C GLY A 27 -25.57 -13.04 7.12
N SER A 28 -25.09 -13.24 8.35
CA SER A 28 -25.77 -12.75 9.56
C SER A 28 -24.79 -12.03 10.47
N VAL A 29 -25.10 -10.76 10.74
CA VAL A 29 -24.35 -9.93 11.68
C VAL A 29 -24.53 -10.47 13.12
N PRO A 30 -23.45 -10.73 13.86
CA PRO A 30 -23.53 -11.12 15.26
C PRO A 30 -24.27 -10.06 16.09
N GLY A 31 -25.12 -10.53 17.03
CA GLY A 31 -25.75 -9.65 18.01
C GLY A 31 -24.70 -8.90 18.84
N SER A 32 -25.05 -7.69 19.28
CA SER A 32 -24.14 -6.84 20.08
C SER A 32 -23.65 -7.57 21.34
N CYS A 33 -22.36 -7.43 21.64
CA CYS A 33 -21.76 -7.95 22.87
C CYS A 33 -21.95 -6.99 24.06
N TRP A 34 -22.63 -5.86 23.85
CA TRP A 34 -22.78 -4.78 24.83
C TRP A 34 -23.74 -5.13 25.97
N ASN A 35 -23.19 -5.71 27.03
CA ASN A 35 -23.90 -5.99 28.28
C ASN A 35 -23.34 -5.15 29.44
N ASN A 36 -23.96 -5.24 30.62
CA ASN A 36 -23.57 -4.45 31.80
C ASN A 36 -22.11 -4.67 32.22
N ASP A 37 -21.57 -5.88 32.07
CA ASP A 37 -20.18 -6.20 32.43
C ASP A 37 -19.18 -5.58 31.44
N VAL A 38 -19.46 -5.68 30.13
CA VAL A 38 -18.68 -5.03 29.08
C VAL A 38 -18.71 -3.52 29.24
N LYS A 39 -19.91 -2.93 29.41
CA LYS A 39 -20.10 -1.50 29.64
C LYS A 39 -19.31 -1.01 30.86
N SER A 40 -19.44 -1.70 32.00
CA SER A 40 -18.70 -1.36 33.23
C SER A 40 -17.19 -1.43 33.03
N SER A 41 -16.71 -2.38 32.23
CA SER A 41 -15.29 -2.54 31.92
C SER A 41 -14.75 -1.38 31.08
N PHE A 42 -15.50 -0.91 30.07
CA PHE A 42 -15.11 0.27 29.28
C PHE A 42 -15.19 1.57 30.08
N GLN A 43 -16.21 1.74 30.93
CA GLN A 43 -16.30 2.88 31.84
C GLN A 43 -15.12 2.92 32.84
N ASN A 44 -14.57 1.76 33.19
CA ASN A 44 -13.42 1.68 34.07
C ASN A 44 -12.13 2.24 33.44
N VAL A 45 -12.01 2.25 32.11
CA VAL A 45 -10.81 2.69 31.39
C VAL A 45 -10.43 4.12 31.77
N THR A 46 -11.41 5.02 31.86
CA THR A 46 -11.18 6.44 32.15
C THR A 46 -11.38 6.83 33.61
N LYS A 47 -11.62 5.87 34.52
CA LYS A 47 -11.75 6.19 35.94
C LYS A 47 -10.47 6.86 36.48
N PRO A 48 -10.59 7.95 37.25
CA PRO A 48 -9.45 8.61 37.87
C PRO A 48 -8.60 7.64 38.71
N GLU A 49 -7.31 7.94 38.80
CA GLU A 49 -6.39 7.31 39.75
C GLU A 49 -6.36 8.16 41.01
N ILE A 50 -6.44 7.51 42.17
CA ILE A 50 -6.31 8.17 43.48
C ILE A 50 -4.84 8.07 43.87
N ILE A 51 -4.15 9.21 43.99
CA ILE A 51 -2.77 9.25 44.48
C ILE A 51 -2.73 9.32 46.01
N ASN A 52 -1.53 9.18 46.60
CA ASN A 52 -1.33 8.96 48.04
C ASN A 52 -1.94 10.04 48.96
N ASP A 53 -2.19 11.25 48.45
CA ASP A 53 -2.81 12.36 49.19
C ASP A 53 -4.35 12.40 49.05
N GLY A 54 -4.95 11.44 48.35
CA GLY A 54 -6.39 11.36 48.09
C GLY A 54 -6.85 12.14 46.85
N THR A 55 -5.95 12.79 46.11
CA THR A 55 -6.30 13.53 44.90
C THR A 55 -6.64 12.58 43.76
N GLU A 56 -7.74 12.87 43.06
CA GLU A 56 -8.10 12.19 41.82
C GLU A 56 -7.40 12.84 40.62
N ILE A 57 -6.60 12.05 39.90
CA ILE A 57 -5.96 12.47 38.66
C ILE A 57 -6.47 11.65 37.47
N PRO A 58 -6.57 12.22 36.25
CA PRO A 58 -6.91 11.44 35.07
C PRO A 58 -5.89 10.32 34.84
N PRO A 59 -6.32 9.12 34.41
CA PRO A 59 -5.42 8.00 34.24
C PRO A 59 -4.34 8.28 33.19
N SER A 60 -3.15 7.74 33.41
CA SER A 60 -2.08 7.73 32.40
C SER A 60 -2.46 6.89 31.17
N GLU A 61 -1.81 7.12 30.02
CA GLU A 61 -2.03 6.31 28.81
C GLU A 61 -1.76 4.81 29.06
N SER A 62 -0.74 4.48 29.85
CA SER A 62 -0.43 3.10 30.25
C SER A 62 -1.56 2.45 31.05
N VAL A 63 -2.15 3.20 31.98
CA VAL A 63 -3.26 2.69 32.80
C VAL A 63 -4.53 2.54 31.95
N MET A 64 -4.78 3.48 31.04
CA MET A 64 -5.84 3.34 30.04
C MET A 64 -5.62 2.09 29.18
N GLY A 65 -4.41 1.87 28.66
CA GLY A 65 -4.05 0.70 27.85
C GLY A 65 -4.36 -0.63 28.54
N LYS A 66 -3.90 -0.80 29.78
CA LYS A 66 -4.15 -2.02 30.57
C LYS A 66 -5.64 -2.28 30.78
N ARG A 67 -6.39 -1.24 31.15
CA ARG A 67 -7.84 -1.36 31.39
C ARG A 67 -8.61 -1.59 30.10
N LEU A 68 -8.20 -0.95 29.01
CA LEU A 68 -8.81 -1.11 27.69
C LEU A 68 -8.59 -2.52 27.16
N ALA A 69 -7.40 -3.09 27.34
CA ALA A 69 -7.12 -4.48 26.97
C ALA A 69 -8.02 -5.48 27.72
N ILE A 70 -8.34 -5.23 29.00
CA ILE A 70 -9.31 -6.04 29.75
C ILE A 70 -10.71 -5.93 29.12
N ALA A 71 -11.15 -4.72 28.81
CA ALA A 71 -12.47 -4.49 28.20
C ALA A 71 -12.59 -5.14 26.80
N ILE A 72 -11.57 -4.96 25.94
CA ILE A 72 -11.55 -5.52 24.58
C ILE A 72 -11.52 -7.04 24.61
N ARG A 73 -10.79 -7.68 25.53
CA ARG A 73 -10.78 -9.15 25.65
C ARG A 73 -12.15 -9.76 25.94
N LYS A 74 -13.08 -8.99 26.52
CA LYS A 74 -14.49 -9.42 26.71
C LYS A 74 -15.34 -9.32 25.45
N CYS A 75 -14.83 -8.66 24.41
CA CYS A 75 -15.54 -8.34 23.17
C CYS A 75 -14.95 -9.02 21.94
N ILE A 76 -14.04 -9.98 22.11
CA ILE A 76 -13.40 -10.71 20.99
C ILE A 76 -13.65 -12.20 21.10
N ASP A 77 -13.58 -12.92 19.98
CA ASP A 77 -13.43 -14.37 20.02
C ASP A 77 -12.03 -14.76 20.53
N THR A 78 -11.93 -14.94 21.85
CA THR A 78 -10.69 -15.33 22.53
C THR A 78 -10.18 -16.72 22.15
N LYS A 79 -10.96 -17.54 21.43
CA LYS A 79 -10.45 -18.82 20.90
C LYS A 79 -9.52 -18.60 19.71
N ALA A 80 -9.84 -17.63 18.86
CA ALA A 80 -9.10 -17.36 17.63
C ALA A 80 -8.17 -16.14 17.72
N PHE A 81 -8.45 -15.18 18.61
CA PHE A 81 -7.75 -13.91 18.70
C PHE A 81 -7.24 -13.59 20.10
N GLU A 82 -6.22 -12.76 20.17
CA GLU A 82 -5.68 -12.20 21.40
C GLU A 82 -5.45 -10.69 21.21
N TYR A 83 -5.86 -9.89 22.19
CA TYR A 83 -5.53 -8.47 22.22
C TYR A 83 -4.42 -8.23 23.24
N ILE A 84 -3.34 -7.59 22.81
CA ILE A 84 -2.16 -7.34 23.64
C ILE A 84 -2.01 -5.82 23.83
N ASP A 85 -1.91 -5.42 25.10
CA ASP A 85 -1.45 -4.08 25.47
C ASP A 85 0.06 -4.02 25.21
N THR A 86 0.46 -3.19 24.26
CA THR A 86 1.85 -3.00 23.83
C THR A 86 2.41 -1.67 24.32
N HIS A 87 1.71 -0.98 25.24
CA HIS A 87 2.14 0.28 25.80
C HIS A 87 3.38 0.09 26.69
N SER A 88 4.56 0.44 26.14
CA SER A 88 5.84 0.60 26.84
C SER A 88 6.10 -0.40 27.98
N HIS A 89 6.23 -1.69 27.66
CA HIS A 89 7.35 -2.44 28.21
C HIS A 89 8.57 -1.95 27.44
N LEU A 90 9.44 -1.14 28.05
CA LEU A 90 10.70 -0.75 27.42
C LEU A 90 11.43 -2.02 26.96
N ASP A 91 11.68 -2.17 25.66
CA ASP A 91 12.87 -2.92 25.24
C ASP A 91 14.04 -2.18 25.87
N VAL A 92 14.75 -2.91 26.72
CA VAL A 92 15.87 -2.41 27.51
C VAL A 92 16.95 -1.97 26.51
N ASN A 93 17.27 -0.68 26.54
CA ASN A 93 18.23 0.06 25.70
C ASN A 93 17.68 0.58 24.35
N GLU A 94 17.32 1.87 24.31
CA GLU A 94 17.97 2.91 23.50
C GLU A 94 17.04 4.15 23.39
N ASN A 95 17.64 5.32 23.14
CA ASN A 95 16.96 6.59 22.81
C ASN A 95 16.23 6.53 21.45
N VAL A 96 15.34 5.55 21.25
CA VAL A 96 14.62 5.32 19.99
C VAL A 96 13.19 5.86 20.12
N PRO A 97 12.67 6.61 19.12
CA PRO A 97 11.27 7.04 19.09
C PRO A 97 10.30 5.87 19.29
N LYS A 98 9.18 6.08 19.98
CA LYS A 98 8.11 5.08 20.17
C LYS A 98 7.57 4.65 18.79
N THR A 99 7.93 3.46 18.32
CA THR A 99 7.62 2.98 16.95
C THR A 99 6.42 2.04 16.88
N GLY A 100 5.97 1.47 18.01
CA GLY A 100 4.82 0.54 18.07
C GLY A 100 3.51 1.23 18.49
N ALA A 101 2.37 0.66 18.08
CA ALA A 101 1.05 1.07 18.57
C ALA A 101 0.87 0.70 20.05
N ASP A 102 -0.07 1.36 20.74
CA ASP A 102 -0.32 1.12 22.16
C ASP A 102 -1.06 -0.21 22.45
N GLY A 103 -1.88 -0.68 21.52
CA GLY A 103 -2.51 -1.99 21.61
C GLY A 103 -2.61 -2.66 20.25
N THR A 104 -2.51 -3.98 20.21
CA THR A 104 -2.54 -4.74 18.97
C THR A 104 -3.39 -6.00 19.10
N LEU A 105 -4.25 -6.23 18.11
CA LEU A 105 -5.01 -7.46 17.96
C LEU A 105 -4.24 -8.44 17.05
N TYR A 106 -4.12 -9.69 17.50
CA TYR A 106 -3.47 -10.78 16.77
C TYR A 106 -4.42 -11.94 16.57
N ALA A 107 -4.29 -12.64 15.44
CA ALA A 107 -4.79 -14.00 15.32
C ALA A 107 -3.86 -14.94 16.09
N LYS A 108 -4.40 -15.84 16.92
CA LYS A 108 -3.60 -16.80 17.71
C LYS A 108 -2.78 -17.75 16.85
N SER A 109 -3.23 -18.04 15.63
CA SER A 109 -2.46 -18.80 14.64
C SER A 109 -1.16 -18.12 14.19
N SER A 110 -1.04 -16.81 14.42
CA SER A 110 0.12 -16.01 14.04
C SER A 110 1.10 -15.75 15.19
N LEU A 111 0.80 -16.21 16.41
CA LEU A 111 1.68 -16.04 17.57
C LEU A 111 2.77 -17.13 17.57
N CYS A 112 4.04 -16.74 17.74
CA CYS A 112 5.14 -17.69 17.83
C CYS A 112 5.03 -18.57 19.09
N PRO A 113 4.94 -19.91 18.97
CA PRO A 113 4.77 -20.81 20.10
C PRO A 113 5.92 -20.79 21.11
N SER A 114 7.13 -20.44 20.67
CA SER A 114 8.37 -20.59 21.43
C SER A 114 8.75 -19.38 22.28
N ALA A 115 8.12 -18.23 22.09
CA ALA A 115 8.51 -17.00 22.77
C ALA A 115 7.36 -16.28 23.50
N ASN A 116 6.09 -16.65 23.29
CA ASN A 116 4.93 -15.82 23.69
C ASN A 116 5.09 -14.35 23.27
N LYS A 117 5.92 -14.09 22.25
CA LYS A 117 6.18 -12.76 21.70
C LYS A 117 5.33 -12.58 20.45
N PRO A 118 4.60 -11.46 20.34
CA PRO A 118 3.83 -11.17 19.14
C PRO A 118 4.75 -11.06 17.93
N ASP A 119 4.42 -11.75 16.84
CA ASP A 119 5.03 -11.50 15.54
C ASP A 119 4.41 -10.22 14.97
N SER A 120 5.13 -9.10 15.06
CA SER A 120 4.72 -7.81 14.51
C SER A 120 4.49 -7.86 12.99
N THR A 121 4.92 -8.92 12.31
CA THR A 121 4.67 -9.15 10.89
C THR A 121 3.21 -9.47 10.59
N PHE A 122 2.44 -10.00 11.56
CA PHE A 122 1.07 -10.52 11.36
C PHE A 122 0.03 -9.98 12.36
N LEU A 123 -0.13 -8.66 12.37
CA LEU A 123 -1.16 -7.94 13.11
C LEU A 123 -2.50 -7.83 12.35
N GLU A 124 -3.61 -7.84 13.10
CA GLU A 124 -4.98 -7.78 12.57
C GLU A 124 -5.61 -6.38 12.68
N SER A 125 -5.35 -5.68 13.78
CA SER A 125 -5.76 -4.29 13.99
C SER A 125 -4.88 -3.65 15.07
N THR A 126 -4.70 -2.33 15.01
CA THR A 126 -3.92 -1.58 16.02
C THR A 126 -4.78 -0.51 16.70
N THR A 127 -4.44 -0.21 17.95
CA THR A 127 -5.04 0.85 18.76
C THR A 127 -3.96 1.84 19.18
N GLU A 128 -4.20 3.12 18.95
CA GLU A 128 -3.39 4.21 19.52
C GLU A 128 -4.20 4.91 20.61
N ILE A 129 -3.56 5.21 21.74
CA ILE A 129 -4.20 5.78 22.91
C ILE A 129 -3.56 7.13 23.23
N LYS A 130 -4.41 8.15 23.31
CA LYS A 130 -4.05 9.48 23.81
C LYS A 130 -4.96 9.88 24.97
N ARG A 131 -4.48 10.80 25.80
CA ARG A 131 -5.30 11.42 26.85
C ARG A 131 -6.33 12.37 26.23
N SER A 132 -7.24 12.88 27.05
CA SER A 132 -8.27 13.85 26.63
C SER A 132 -7.73 15.27 26.46
N ASP A 133 -6.41 15.45 26.36
CA ASP A 133 -5.77 16.76 26.25
C ASP A 133 -6.06 17.42 24.90
N ALA A 134 -6.14 18.76 24.90
CA ALA A 134 -6.39 19.52 23.67
C ALA A 134 -5.29 19.30 22.62
N ALA A 135 -4.06 18.99 23.05
CA ALA A 135 -2.97 18.66 22.15
C ALA A 135 -3.21 17.36 21.37
N ALA A 136 -3.99 16.42 21.91
CA ALA A 136 -4.36 15.18 21.23
C ALA A 136 -5.59 15.30 20.33
N LEU A 137 -6.12 16.51 20.09
CA LEU A 137 -7.17 16.70 19.09
C LEU A 137 -6.58 16.55 17.69
N VAL A 138 -6.99 15.48 17.00
CA VAL A 138 -6.48 15.13 15.65
C VAL A 138 -7.50 15.42 14.56
N PHE A 139 -8.77 15.16 14.86
CA PHE A 139 -9.92 15.25 13.98
C PHE A 139 -11.04 16.02 14.67
N GLN A 140 -11.83 16.76 13.91
CA GLN A 140 -13.00 17.48 14.42
C GLN A 140 -14.22 17.28 13.51
N ASP A 141 -15.39 17.13 14.13
CA ASP A 141 -16.66 16.86 13.42
C ASP A 141 -17.49 18.13 13.19
N ASP A 142 -16.98 19.31 13.57
CA ASP A 142 -17.65 20.59 13.31
C ASP A 142 -17.67 20.87 11.79
N PRO A 143 -18.86 20.94 11.16
CA PRO A 143 -18.98 21.15 9.72
C PRO A 143 -18.47 22.52 9.26
N ASN A 144 -18.29 23.47 10.18
CA ASN A 144 -17.75 24.80 9.89
C ASN A 144 -16.22 24.85 9.91
N LYS A 145 -15.56 23.75 10.30
CA LYS A 145 -14.11 23.66 10.38
C LYS A 145 -13.58 22.54 9.48
N GLY A 146 -12.27 22.58 9.20
CA GLY A 146 -11.64 21.51 8.43
C GLY A 146 -11.53 20.23 9.26
N PHE A 147 -11.91 19.08 8.71
CA PHE A 147 -11.90 17.79 9.44
C PHE A 147 -10.56 17.48 10.13
N GLU A 148 -9.44 17.74 9.47
CA GLU A 148 -8.10 17.56 10.04
C GLU A 148 -7.67 18.81 10.84
N GLU A 149 -7.31 18.62 12.11
CA GLU A 149 -6.73 19.68 12.95
C GLU A 149 -5.32 20.06 12.43
N LYS A 150 -4.93 21.33 12.48
CA LYS A 150 -3.73 21.82 11.77
C LYS A 150 -2.52 22.13 12.66
N THR A 151 -2.53 21.69 13.92
CA THR A 151 -1.38 21.82 14.82
C THR A 151 -0.22 20.90 14.43
N THR A 152 1.00 21.21 14.91
CA THR A 152 2.17 20.34 14.73
C THR A 152 1.95 18.99 15.38
N ASN A 153 1.35 18.95 16.58
CA ASN A 153 1.10 17.71 17.30
C ASN A 153 0.08 16.82 16.60
N SER A 154 -1.03 17.40 16.11
CA SER A 154 -2.03 16.63 15.36
C SER A 154 -1.45 16.06 14.07
N THR A 155 -0.58 16.83 13.38
CA THR A 155 0.14 16.36 12.18
C THR A 155 1.04 15.17 12.50
N ASN A 156 1.76 15.21 13.62
CA ASN A 156 2.62 14.10 14.05
C ASN A 156 1.79 12.85 14.39
N ILE A 157 0.68 12.99 15.12
CA ILE A 157 -0.21 11.86 15.44
C ILE A 157 -0.82 11.27 14.18
N ARG A 158 -1.26 12.08 13.19
CA ARG A 158 -1.72 11.56 11.90
C ARG A 158 -0.63 10.80 11.14
N GLY A 159 0.61 11.28 11.21
CA GLY A 159 1.78 10.58 10.66
C GLY A 159 2.00 9.21 11.31
N GLN A 160 1.87 9.15 12.63
CA GLN A 160 1.97 7.91 13.43
C GLN A 160 0.86 6.91 13.07
N LEU A 161 -0.40 7.36 13.05
CA LEU A 161 -1.56 6.53 12.64
C LEU A 161 -1.38 5.98 11.22
N ALA A 162 -0.89 6.81 10.30
CA ALA A 162 -0.59 6.39 8.94
C ALA A 162 0.52 5.32 8.91
N ALA A 163 1.59 5.50 9.69
CA ALA A 163 2.70 4.55 9.76
C ALA A 163 2.23 3.17 10.25
N TYR A 164 1.33 3.12 11.23
CA TYR A 164 0.74 1.85 11.70
C TYR A 164 -0.08 1.14 10.62
N ALA A 165 -0.73 1.88 9.73
CA ALA A 165 -1.44 1.29 8.60
C ALA A 165 -0.52 0.88 7.44
N VAL A 166 0.59 1.61 7.21
CA VAL A 166 1.56 1.29 6.15
C VAL A 166 2.19 -0.08 6.38
N ALA A 167 2.62 -0.38 7.61
CA ALA A 167 3.34 -1.63 7.91
C ALA A 167 2.60 -2.92 7.46
N PRO A 168 1.35 -3.19 7.89
CA PRO A 168 0.61 -4.35 7.42
C PRO A 168 0.29 -4.29 5.93
N LEU A 169 -0.05 -3.12 5.38
CA LEU A 169 -0.32 -2.97 3.94
C LEU A 169 0.92 -3.17 3.06
N MET A 170 2.13 -3.02 3.62
CA MET A 170 3.39 -3.18 2.90
C MET A 170 3.94 -4.61 2.99
N PHE A 171 3.79 -5.26 4.15
CA PHE A 171 4.41 -6.56 4.42
C PHE A 171 3.43 -7.74 4.42
N GLN A 172 2.13 -7.50 4.60
CA GLN A 172 1.10 -8.55 4.50
C GLN A 172 0.35 -8.44 3.17
N HIS A 173 -0.29 -9.53 2.77
CA HIS A 173 -1.24 -9.54 1.64
C HIS A 173 -2.58 -8.97 2.12
N ARG A 174 -2.69 -7.63 2.14
CA ARG A 174 -3.86 -6.88 2.60
C ARG A 174 -4.42 -5.97 1.52
N ASN A 175 -5.75 -5.88 1.47
CA ASN A 175 -6.49 -4.97 0.61
C ASN A 175 -6.82 -3.66 1.33
N HIS A 176 -7.15 -3.77 2.62
CA HIS A 176 -7.45 -2.67 3.53
C HIS A 176 -7.04 -3.05 4.95
N PHE A 177 -7.03 -2.07 5.85
CA PHE A 177 -6.63 -2.27 7.24
C PHE A 177 -7.48 -1.42 8.18
N PHE A 178 -7.71 -1.88 9.41
CA PHE A 178 -8.48 -1.14 10.42
C PHE A 178 -7.63 -0.76 11.62
N THR A 179 -7.78 0.46 12.09
CA THR A 179 -7.16 0.95 13.33
C THR A 179 -8.17 1.66 14.21
N VAL A 180 -7.92 1.69 15.52
CA VAL A 180 -8.70 2.42 16.51
C VAL A 180 -7.86 3.56 17.07
N PHE A 181 -8.45 4.75 17.19
CA PHE A 181 -7.83 5.88 17.87
C PHE A 181 -8.65 6.23 19.11
N ILE A 182 -8.03 6.16 20.29
CA ILE A 182 -8.63 6.48 21.58
C ILE A 182 -8.11 7.83 22.05
N ARG A 183 -9.01 8.69 22.53
CA ARG A 183 -8.69 10.00 23.11
C ARG A 183 -9.47 10.19 24.42
N GLY A 184 -8.85 9.90 25.55
CA GLY A 184 -9.56 9.90 26.84
C GLY A 184 -10.73 8.92 26.81
N SER A 185 -11.98 9.41 26.98
CA SER A 185 -13.21 8.60 26.97
C SER A 185 -13.84 8.43 25.59
N THR A 186 -13.22 8.95 24.54
CA THR A 186 -13.75 8.89 23.19
C THR A 186 -12.89 8.03 22.28
N ALA A 187 -13.50 7.54 21.20
CA ALA A 187 -12.86 6.71 20.19
C ALA A 187 -13.26 7.15 18.78
N ARG A 188 -12.41 6.77 17.82
CA ARG A 188 -12.72 6.77 16.38
C ARG A 188 -12.26 5.46 15.77
N LEU A 189 -13.08 4.89 14.88
CA LEU A 189 -12.69 3.76 14.03
C LEU A 189 -12.15 4.32 12.72
N ILE A 190 -11.08 3.70 12.21
CA ILE A 190 -10.43 4.12 10.97
C ILE A 190 -10.26 2.91 10.06
N ARG A 191 -10.75 3.02 8.82
CA ARG A 191 -10.48 2.06 7.74
C ARG A 191 -9.54 2.68 6.71
N TRP A 192 -8.46 2.00 6.40
CA TRP A 192 -7.42 2.39 5.45
C TRP A 192 -7.49 1.54 4.19
N ASP A 193 -7.49 2.15 3.01
CA ASP A 193 -7.28 1.46 1.74
C ASP A 193 -6.37 2.26 0.80
N ARG A 194 -6.18 1.78 -0.43
CA ARG A 194 -5.28 2.43 -1.40
C ARG A 194 -5.77 3.77 -1.94
N ALA A 195 -7.02 4.18 -1.67
CA ALA A 195 -7.55 5.49 -2.05
C ALA A 195 -7.40 6.52 -0.92
N GLY A 196 -7.54 6.11 0.35
CA GLY A 196 -7.43 6.97 1.52
C GLY A 196 -7.82 6.27 2.82
N ALA A 197 -8.31 7.04 3.79
CA ALA A 197 -8.88 6.50 5.02
C ALA A 197 -10.23 7.13 5.36
N ILE A 198 -11.15 6.29 5.83
CA ILE A 198 -12.44 6.68 6.39
C ILE A 198 -12.31 6.69 7.90
N VAL A 199 -12.67 7.80 8.52
CA VAL A 199 -12.63 8.01 9.97
C VAL A 199 -14.05 8.28 10.46
N THR A 200 -14.49 7.56 11.50
CA THR A 200 -15.81 7.82 12.08
C THR A 200 -15.86 9.17 12.78
N GLU A 201 -17.06 9.68 13.01
CA GLU A 201 -17.31 10.69 14.05
C GLU A 201 -16.80 10.20 15.41
N GLU A 202 -16.49 11.14 16.31
CA GLU A 202 -16.08 10.83 17.68
C GLU A 202 -17.26 10.28 18.49
N PHE A 203 -17.05 9.18 19.21
CA PHE A 203 -18.07 8.57 20.06
C PHE A 203 -17.51 8.17 21.43
N ASN A 204 -18.37 8.08 22.45
CA ASN A 204 -17.97 7.71 23.80
C ASN A 204 -18.02 6.19 23.98
N TYR A 205 -16.87 5.53 23.97
CA TYR A 205 -16.78 4.07 24.05
C TYR A 205 -17.17 3.48 25.43
N GLY A 206 -17.34 4.32 26.45
CA GLY A 206 -17.86 3.91 27.76
C GLY A 206 -19.39 4.04 27.89
N GLN A 207 -20.05 4.70 26.93
CA GLN A 207 -21.51 4.89 26.93
C GLN A 207 -22.19 4.18 25.76
N GLU A 208 -21.49 4.07 24.63
CA GLU A 208 -21.99 3.54 23.36
C GLU A 208 -21.30 2.22 23.02
N SER A 209 -22.01 1.32 22.33
CA SER A 209 -21.53 -0.04 22.06
C SER A 209 -20.49 -0.14 20.96
N TYR A 210 -20.27 0.91 20.16
CA TYR A 210 -19.60 0.82 18.86
C TYR A 210 -18.18 0.25 18.90
N LEU A 211 -17.39 0.55 19.94
CA LEU A 211 -16.05 -0.03 20.08
C LEU A 211 -16.09 -1.52 20.43
N ALA A 212 -17.02 -1.91 21.31
CA ALA A 212 -17.23 -3.31 21.67
C ALA A 212 -17.74 -4.11 20.45
N ASP A 213 -18.74 -3.57 19.75
CA ASP A 213 -19.32 -4.17 18.55
C ASP A 213 -18.32 -4.25 17.40
N PHE A 214 -17.43 -3.26 17.25
CA PHE A 214 -16.34 -3.32 16.28
C PHE A 214 -15.47 -4.56 16.51
N TYR A 215 -14.92 -4.74 17.72
CA TYR A 215 -14.04 -5.89 18.01
C TYR A 215 -14.78 -7.23 17.93
N TRP A 216 -16.05 -7.26 18.34
CA TRP A 216 -16.89 -8.44 18.28
C TRP A 216 -17.15 -8.85 16.83
N ARG A 217 -17.67 -7.93 16.01
CA ARG A 217 -17.91 -8.15 14.59
C ARG A 217 -16.60 -8.47 13.84
N PHE A 218 -15.52 -7.73 14.11
CA PHE A 218 -14.23 -7.93 13.45
C PHE A 218 -13.68 -9.35 13.65
N THR A 219 -13.75 -9.88 14.88
CA THR A 219 -13.21 -11.21 15.20
C THR A 219 -14.12 -12.37 14.74
N HIS A 220 -15.38 -12.09 14.41
CA HIS A 220 -16.31 -13.05 13.82
C HIS A 220 -16.41 -12.95 12.28
N ALA A 221 -15.90 -11.87 11.69
CA ALA A 221 -15.95 -11.63 10.25
C ALA A 221 -15.11 -12.65 9.45
N THR A 222 -15.27 -12.66 8.14
CA THR A 222 -14.38 -13.40 7.24
C THR A 222 -13.00 -12.74 7.12
N ALA A 223 -12.01 -13.48 6.65
CA ALA A 223 -10.68 -12.92 6.39
C ALA A 223 -10.72 -11.80 5.33
N LYS A 224 -11.56 -11.94 4.29
CA LYS A 224 -11.80 -10.91 3.26
C LYS A 224 -12.29 -9.60 3.90
N ALA A 225 -13.30 -9.67 4.77
CA ALA A 225 -13.85 -8.49 5.45
C ALA A 225 -12.85 -7.81 6.39
N ARG A 226 -12.00 -8.59 7.08
CA ARG A 226 -10.86 -8.06 7.85
C ARG A 226 -9.74 -7.46 6.99
N GLY A 227 -9.80 -7.60 5.67
CA GLY A 227 -8.87 -6.99 4.73
C GLY A 227 -7.72 -7.88 4.29
N HIS A 228 -7.75 -9.19 4.57
CA HIS A 228 -6.81 -10.14 3.97
C HIS A 228 -7.16 -10.40 2.50
N ASP A 229 -6.14 -10.37 1.65
CA ASP A 229 -6.28 -10.81 0.26
C ASP A 229 -6.29 -12.33 0.19
N THR A 230 -7.48 -12.92 0.16
CA THR A 230 -7.65 -14.39 0.11
C THR A 230 -7.32 -15.00 -1.25
N THR A 231 -6.92 -14.20 -2.24
CA THR A 231 -6.37 -14.71 -3.50
C THR A 231 -4.89 -15.10 -3.37
N VAL A 232 -4.30 -14.83 -2.20
CA VAL A 232 -2.98 -15.30 -1.79
C VAL A 232 -3.11 -16.25 -0.61
N ARG A 233 -2.46 -17.40 -0.69
CA ARG A 233 -2.47 -18.43 0.35
C ARG A 233 -1.04 -18.77 0.74
N ARG A 234 -0.72 -18.66 2.03
CA ARG A 234 0.54 -19.18 2.57
C ARG A 234 0.50 -20.70 2.57
N LEU A 235 1.50 -21.34 1.97
CA LEU A 235 1.65 -22.78 1.98
C LEU A 235 2.15 -23.27 3.35
N SER A 236 1.67 -24.44 3.76
CA SER A 236 2.08 -25.10 5.00
C SER A 236 3.29 -25.99 4.75
N ASP A 237 4.36 -25.82 5.53
CA ASP A 237 5.56 -26.68 5.43
C ASP A 237 5.27 -28.17 5.72
N THR A 238 4.14 -28.47 6.37
CA THR A 238 3.70 -29.83 6.67
C THR A 238 2.67 -30.36 5.67
N LYS A 239 1.57 -29.63 5.42
CA LYS A 239 0.50 -30.09 4.52
C LYS A 239 0.86 -29.97 3.03
N ASP A 240 1.65 -28.96 2.67
CA ASP A 240 2.06 -28.65 1.30
C ASP A 240 3.55 -28.99 1.07
N HIS A 241 4.11 -29.93 1.84
CA HIS A 241 5.56 -30.18 1.93
C HIS A 241 6.25 -30.32 0.57
N ASP A 242 5.75 -31.23 -0.28
CA ASP A 242 6.35 -31.50 -1.60
C ASP A 242 6.34 -30.27 -2.51
N LEU A 243 5.26 -29.50 -2.47
CA LEU A 243 5.12 -28.28 -3.25
C LEU A 243 6.04 -27.17 -2.73
N VAL A 244 6.16 -27.02 -1.41
CA VAL A 244 7.11 -26.11 -0.78
C VAL A 244 8.55 -26.45 -1.18
N CYS A 245 8.94 -27.72 -1.09
CA CYS A 245 10.26 -28.19 -1.48
C CYS A 245 10.52 -27.94 -2.98
N LEU A 246 9.56 -28.23 -3.85
CA LEU A 246 9.64 -27.95 -5.28
C LEU A 246 9.88 -26.46 -5.54
N VAL A 247 9.02 -25.59 -4.98
CA VAL A 247 9.08 -24.14 -5.22
C VAL A 247 10.39 -23.56 -4.71
N ARG A 248 10.86 -23.96 -3.52
CA ARG A 248 12.17 -23.56 -2.99
C ARG A 248 13.30 -23.99 -3.90
N GLY A 249 13.29 -25.23 -4.37
CA GLY A 249 14.29 -25.73 -5.32
C GLY A 249 14.34 -24.95 -6.64
N LYS A 250 13.23 -24.31 -7.04
CA LYS A 250 13.16 -23.46 -8.24
C LYS A 250 13.54 -22.00 -7.99
N LEU A 251 13.12 -21.42 -6.86
CA LEU A 251 13.26 -19.98 -6.59
C LEU A 251 14.48 -19.61 -5.73
N ASP A 252 15.03 -20.56 -4.99
CA ASP A 252 16.16 -20.39 -4.09
C ASP A 252 17.11 -21.60 -4.18
N PRO A 253 17.71 -21.86 -5.35
CA PRO A 253 18.56 -23.03 -5.56
C PRO A 253 19.81 -23.04 -4.67
N LEU A 254 20.23 -21.88 -4.16
CA LEU A 254 21.36 -21.74 -3.24
C LEU A 254 20.98 -21.90 -1.77
N GLY A 255 19.68 -22.02 -1.45
CA GLY A 255 19.19 -22.17 -0.09
C GLY A 255 19.49 -20.97 0.82
N LEU A 256 19.48 -19.74 0.27
CA LEU A 256 19.79 -18.52 1.03
C LEU A 256 18.54 -17.94 1.73
N LYS A 257 17.34 -18.37 1.31
CA LYS A 257 16.03 -17.84 1.73
C LYS A 257 15.17 -18.89 2.43
N VAL A 258 15.80 -19.85 3.12
CA VAL A 258 15.12 -21.00 3.78
C VAL A 258 14.02 -20.56 4.75
N LYS A 259 14.14 -19.38 5.37
CA LYS A 259 13.14 -18.85 6.32
C LYS A 259 11.98 -18.11 5.66
N GLU A 260 12.07 -17.75 4.38
CA GLU A 260 11.00 -17.01 3.70
C GLU A 260 9.79 -17.94 3.47
N PRO A 261 8.57 -17.50 3.79
CA PRO A 261 7.36 -18.28 3.52
C PRO A 261 7.13 -18.47 2.01
N VAL A 262 6.51 -19.60 1.66
CA VAL A 262 6.06 -19.86 0.29
C VAL A 262 4.58 -19.49 0.17
N PHE A 263 4.22 -18.80 -0.91
CA PHE A 263 2.86 -18.37 -1.20
C PHE A 263 2.37 -18.95 -2.53
N GLU A 264 1.11 -19.33 -2.57
CA GLU A 264 0.32 -19.47 -3.79
C GLU A 264 -0.41 -18.14 -4.05
N ILE A 265 -0.26 -17.59 -5.26
CA ILE A 265 -0.82 -16.31 -5.69
C ILE A 265 -1.67 -16.59 -6.94
N LYS A 266 -2.97 -16.28 -6.88
CA LYS A 266 -3.87 -16.42 -8.03
C LYS A 266 -3.79 -15.21 -8.97
N VAL A 267 -3.75 -15.45 -10.27
CA VAL A 267 -3.71 -14.38 -11.29
C VAL A 267 -4.83 -14.59 -12.31
N TRP A 268 -5.61 -13.54 -12.53
CA TRP A 268 -6.68 -13.50 -13.52
C TRP A 268 -6.16 -13.01 -14.87
N ASP A 269 -6.93 -13.30 -15.91
CA ASP A 269 -6.81 -12.65 -17.21
C ASP A 269 -8.05 -11.78 -17.41
N ASP A 270 -7.87 -10.60 -18.00
CA ASP A 270 -9.00 -9.77 -18.45
C ASP A 270 -9.69 -10.35 -19.71
N THR A 271 -9.20 -11.47 -20.25
CA THR A 271 -9.84 -12.16 -21.38
C THR A 271 -11.17 -12.80 -20.97
N PRO A 272 -12.27 -12.61 -21.74
CA PRO A 272 -13.61 -13.05 -21.37
C PRO A 272 -13.75 -14.55 -21.04
N GLU A 273 -12.88 -15.39 -21.58
CA GLU A 273 -12.97 -16.84 -21.50
C GLU A 273 -12.44 -17.45 -20.19
N THR A 274 -11.78 -16.65 -19.32
CA THR A 274 -10.94 -17.21 -18.22
C THR A 274 -11.26 -16.69 -16.81
N VAL A 275 -12.33 -15.91 -16.65
CA VAL A 275 -12.57 -15.04 -15.48
C VAL A 275 -12.82 -15.77 -14.14
N ASN A 276 -13.08 -17.09 -14.14
CA ASN A 276 -13.82 -17.66 -12.99
C ASN A 276 -13.01 -17.95 -11.72
N GLU A 277 -11.71 -18.29 -11.74
CA GLU A 277 -11.01 -18.69 -10.49
C GLU A 277 -9.57 -18.22 -10.30
N GLY A 278 -8.97 -17.57 -11.31
CA GLY A 278 -7.56 -17.19 -11.31
C GLY A 278 -6.61 -18.39 -11.31
N LEU A 279 -5.48 -18.31 -12.02
CA LEU A 279 -4.52 -19.40 -12.08
C LEU A 279 -3.42 -19.25 -11.02
N PRO A 280 -2.98 -20.35 -10.38
CA PRO A 280 -1.98 -20.29 -9.31
C PRO A 280 -0.55 -20.12 -9.84
N TYR A 281 0.19 -19.25 -9.19
CA TYR A 281 1.64 -19.08 -9.29
C TYR A 281 2.25 -19.17 -7.89
N TYR A 282 3.50 -19.61 -7.77
CA TYR A 282 4.10 -19.84 -6.46
C TYR A 282 5.31 -18.95 -6.22
N SER A 283 5.39 -18.31 -5.06
CA SER A 283 6.39 -17.29 -4.77
C SER A 283 7.03 -17.45 -3.40
N LEU A 284 8.21 -16.85 -3.22
CA LEU A 284 8.72 -16.41 -1.92
C LEU A 284 8.32 -14.95 -1.67
N ASN A 285 9.07 -14.21 -0.85
CA ASN A 285 8.86 -12.78 -0.64
C ASN A 285 9.17 -11.96 -1.92
N PRO A 286 8.57 -10.76 -2.07
CA PRO A 286 8.87 -9.90 -3.21
C PRO A 286 10.33 -9.43 -3.18
N PHE A 287 10.95 -9.31 -4.35
CA PHE A 287 12.31 -8.77 -4.48
C PHE A 287 12.31 -7.26 -4.80
N VAL A 288 11.16 -6.70 -5.19
CA VAL A 288 10.91 -5.26 -5.27
C VAL A 288 9.65 -4.95 -4.46
N ASN A 289 9.72 -3.97 -3.56
CA ASN A 289 8.58 -3.52 -2.78
C ASN A 289 8.56 -1.98 -2.71
N HIS A 290 7.62 -1.36 -3.41
CA HIS A 290 7.40 0.08 -3.43
C HIS A 290 6.12 0.50 -2.69
N ALA A 291 5.59 -0.34 -1.81
CA ALA A 291 4.38 -0.08 -1.03
C ALA A 291 4.61 0.77 0.23
N HIS A 292 5.46 1.81 0.15
CA HIS A 292 5.84 2.66 1.29
C HIS A 292 4.78 3.70 1.70
N SER A 293 3.65 3.74 1.00
CA SER A 293 2.53 4.65 1.26
C SER A 293 1.24 3.86 1.41
N VAL A 294 0.34 4.33 2.28
CA VAL A 294 -1.01 3.75 2.42
C VAL A 294 -1.73 3.82 1.08
N THR A 295 -1.71 5.00 0.45
CA THR A 295 -2.43 5.28 -0.81
C THR A 295 -1.54 5.11 -2.03
N GLY A 296 -2.15 4.79 -3.17
CA GLY A 296 -1.51 4.67 -4.47
C GLY A 296 -1.33 3.24 -4.94
N ARG A 297 -0.39 3.04 -5.88
CA ARG A 297 -0.22 1.79 -6.65
C ARG A 297 0.30 0.61 -5.83
N ALA A 298 1.07 0.86 -4.77
CA ALA A 298 1.63 -0.16 -3.88
C ALA A 298 2.29 -1.34 -4.60
N THR A 299 3.09 -1.05 -5.64
CA THR A 299 3.68 -2.06 -6.53
C THR A 299 4.64 -2.99 -5.78
N ARG A 300 4.43 -4.30 -5.94
CA ARG A 300 5.33 -5.37 -5.52
C ARG A 300 5.68 -6.25 -6.71
N VAL A 301 6.93 -6.71 -6.79
CA VAL A 301 7.37 -7.63 -7.85
C VAL A 301 7.99 -8.88 -7.24
N PHE A 302 7.53 -10.02 -7.72
CA PHE A 302 7.85 -11.36 -7.23
C PHE A 302 8.52 -12.18 -8.32
N ARG A 303 9.48 -13.03 -7.94
CA ARG A 303 9.90 -14.16 -8.77
C ARG A 303 8.95 -15.30 -8.45
N VAL A 304 8.25 -15.82 -9.45
CA VAL A 304 7.23 -16.86 -9.25
C VAL A 304 7.49 -18.06 -10.13
N TRP A 305 7.26 -19.25 -9.59
CA TRP A 305 7.24 -20.50 -10.34
C TRP A 305 5.89 -20.67 -11.04
N ASP A 306 5.94 -20.80 -12.36
CA ASP A 306 4.79 -21.20 -13.17
C ASP A 306 4.80 -22.72 -13.37
N PRO A 307 3.85 -23.47 -12.76
CA PRO A 307 3.78 -24.92 -12.89
C PRO A 307 3.45 -25.39 -14.32
N ARG A 308 2.78 -24.57 -15.14
CA ARG A 308 2.35 -24.94 -16.49
C ARG A 308 3.51 -24.86 -17.48
N MET A 309 4.21 -23.74 -17.47
CA MET A 309 5.37 -23.50 -18.33
C MET A 309 6.66 -24.10 -17.77
N LYS A 310 6.65 -24.55 -16.51
CA LYS A 310 7.81 -25.09 -15.78
C LYS A 310 9.01 -24.13 -15.80
N LYS A 311 8.75 -22.84 -15.60
CA LYS A 311 9.77 -21.78 -15.55
C LYS A 311 9.50 -20.77 -14.43
N VAL A 312 10.54 -20.04 -14.06
CA VAL A 312 10.42 -18.87 -13.19
C VAL A 312 10.09 -17.65 -14.05
N VAL A 313 9.08 -16.89 -13.64
CA VAL A 313 8.58 -15.69 -14.31
C VAL A 313 8.46 -14.54 -13.29
N ALA A 314 8.28 -13.32 -13.76
CA ALA A 314 8.05 -12.15 -12.91
C ALA A 314 6.55 -11.93 -12.72
N LEU A 315 6.11 -11.69 -11.48
CA LEU A 315 4.74 -11.29 -11.17
C LEU A 315 4.76 -9.89 -10.56
N LYS A 316 4.07 -8.94 -11.19
CA LYS A 316 3.81 -7.60 -10.68
C LYS A 316 2.42 -7.58 -10.05
N ASP A 317 2.35 -7.13 -8.81
CA ASP A 317 1.13 -6.99 -8.00
C ASP A 317 0.98 -5.49 -7.67
N CYS A 318 -0.12 -4.87 -8.13
CA CYS A 318 -0.30 -3.42 -8.00
C CYS A 318 -1.78 -3.00 -7.96
N TRP A 319 -2.02 -1.74 -7.62
CA TRP A 319 -3.34 -1.13 -7.61
C TRP A 319 -3.43 -0.11 -8.75
N ARG A 320 -4.08 -0.49 -9.85
CA ARG A 320 -4.29 0.41 -10.99
C ARG A 320 -5.40 1.40 -10.69
N VAL A 321 -5.33 2.58 -11.30
CA VAL A 321 -6.41 3.58 -11.18
C VAL A 321 -7.66 3.07 -11.89
N ASN A 322 -8.81 3.16 -11.23
CA ASN A 322 -10.10 2.80 -11.81
C ASN A 322 -10.63 3.97 -12.66
N SER A 323 -10.24 4.00 -13.93
CA SER A 323 -10.67 5.04 -14.86
C SER A 323 -10.72 4.46 -16.28
N SER A 324 -11.84 4.67 -16.99
CA SER A 324 -11.98 4.29 -18.39
C SER A 324 -11.04 5.04 -19.34
N SER A 325 -10.45 6.16 -18.87
CA SER A 325 -9.47 6.94 -19.64
C SER A 325 -8.02 6.46 -19.49
N ILE A 326 -7.80 5.40 -18.70
CA ILE A 326 -6.47 4.79 -18.50
C ILE A 326 -6.53 3.37 -19.04
N LEU A 327 -5.63 3.08 -19.99
CA LEU A 327 -5.48 1.75 -20.54
C LEU A 327 -4.84 0.83 -19.48
N PRO A 328 -5.46 -0.30 -19.12
CA PRO A 328 -4.80 -1.30 -18.26
C PRO A 328 -3.47 -1.75 -18.86
N GLU A 329 -2.45 -1.91 -18.03
CA GLU A 329 -1.10 -2.24 -18.50
C GLU A 329 -1.07 -3.57 -19.28
N GLY A 330 -1.89 -4.56 -18.90
CA GLY A 330 -2.05 -5.81 -19.65
C GLY A 330 -2.47 -5.58 -21.10
N HIS A 331 -3.48 -4.74 -21.31
CA HIS A 331 -3.96 -4.38 -22.66
C HIS A 331 -2.91 -3.58 -23.44
N ALA A 332 -2.12 -2.74 -22.77
CA ALA A 332 -0.99 -2.08 -23.42
C ALA A 332 -0.01 -3.12 -23.99
N TYR A 333 0.36 -4.14 -23.21
CA TYR A 333 1.20 -5.23 -23.69
C TYR A 333 0.59 -6.02 -24.85
N GLU A 334 -0.72 -6.26 -24.86
CA GLU A 334 -1.42 -6.92 -25.97
C GLU A 334 -1.24 -6.14 -27.27
N ILE A 335 -1.53 -4.83 -27.26
CA ILE A 335 -1.38 -3.96 -28.44
C ILE A 335 0.09 -3.93 -28.89
N LEU A 336 1.05 -3.82 -27.96
CA LEU A 336 2.47 -3.80 -28.30
C LEU A 336 2.92 -5.13 -28.94
N LYS A 337 2.42 -6.27 -28.44
CA LYS A 337 2.70 -7.60 -28.97
C LYS A 337 2.13 -7.80 -30.37
N GLU A 338 0.87 -7.41 -30.59
CA GLU A 338 0.20 -7.47 -31.89
C GLU A 338 0.93 -6.64 -32.96
N ASN A 339 1.54 -5.53 -32.56
CA ASN A 339 2.31 -4.64 -33.44
C ASN A 339 3.81 -4.98 -33.49
N HIS A 340 4.23 -6.13 -32.96
CA HIS A 340 5.61 -6.63 -33.01
C HIS A 340 6.64 -5.61 -32.49
N VAL A 341 6.33 -4.97 -31.36
CA VAL A 341 7.24 -4.06 -30.66
C VAL A 341 8.39 -4.86 -30.05
N ARG A 342 9.63 -4.43 -30.31
CA ARG A 342 10.84 -5.09 -29.80
C ARG A 342 11.19 -4.59 -28.40
N ASN A 343 12.03 -5.34 -27.70
CA ASN A 343 12.67 -4.95 -26.43
C ASN A 343 11.68 -4.50 -25.33
N ILE A 344 10.55 -5.20 -25.24
CA ILE A 344 9.60 -5.10 -24.13
C ILE A 344 9.51 -6.46 -23.43
N PRO A 345 9.13 -6.51 -22.15
CA PRO A 345 8.76 -7.76 -21.50
C PRO A 345 7.60 -8.45 -22.21
N THR A 346 7.62 -9.77 -22.26
CA THR A 346 6.54 -10.60 -22.80
C THR A 346 5.48 -10.81 -21.73
N CYS A 347 4.31 -10.19 -21.91
CA CYS A 347 3.16 -10.40 -21.03
C CYS A 347 2.51 -11.77 -21.30
N LEU A 348 2.43 -12.59 -20.25
CA LEU A 348 1.86 -13.93 -20.29
C LEU A 348 0.41 -13.96 -19.79
N ARG A 349 0.06 -13.05 -18.87
CA ARG A 349 -1.25 -12.95 -18.24
C ARG A 349 -1.38 -11.62 -17.53
N ALA A 350 -2.53 -10.97 -17.60
CA ALA A 350 -2.80 -9.77 -16.84
C ALA A 350 -4.28 -9.61 -16.57
N GLY A 351 -4.64 -9.20 -15.35
CA GLY A 351 -6.04 -8.94 -15.08
C GLY A 351 -6.38 -8.38 -13.70
N ASP A 352 -7.60 -7.86 -13.62
CA ASP A 352 -8.24 -7.49 -12.37
C ASP A 352 -8.33 -8.71 -11.43
N VAL A 353 -7.84 -8.56 -10.20
CA VAL A 353 -7.86 -9.63 -9.22
C VAL A 353 -9.28 -9.86 -8.72
N ASP A 354 -9.77 -11.11 -8.82
CA ASP A 354 -11.11 -11.55 -8.38
C ASP A 354 -12.20 -10.50 -8.69
N PRO A 355 -12.55 -10.27 -9.98
CA PRO A 355 -13.35 -9.11 -10.40
C PRO A 355 -14.72 -8.97 -9.72
N GLY A 356 -15.29 -10.08 -9.24
CA GLY A 356 -16.54 -10.15 -8.49
C GLY A 356 -16.41 -9.82 -7.00
N CYS A 357 -15.20 -9.70 -6.46
CA CYS A 357 -14.96 -9.38 -5.07
C CYS A 357 -14.80 -7.87 -4.85
N ALA A 358 -15.75 -7.26 -4.14
CA ALA A 358 -15.73 -5.83 -3.82
C ALA A 358 -14.47 -5.38 -3.05
N TYR A 359 -13.88 -6.27 -2.24
CA TYR A 359 -12.67 -5.99 -1.47
C TYR A 359 -11.41 -5.82 -2.32
N GLN A 360 -11.43 -6.22 -3.61
CA GLN A 360 -10.33 -6.00 -4.55
C GLN A 360 -10.39 -4.63 -5.23
N ARG A 361 -11.27 -3.75 -4.72
CA ARG A 361 -11.46 -2.37 -5.15
C ARG A 361 -11.46 -1.48 -3.93
N THR A 362 -10.90 -0.28 -4.05
CA THR A 362 -10.98 0.69 -2.94
C THR A 362 -12.43 1.10 -2.71
N GLN A 363 -12.80 1.43 -1.48
CA GLN A 363 -14.18 1.81 -1.12
C GLN A 363 -14.26 3.25 -0.59
N THR A 364 -13.13 3.88 -0.25
CA THR A 364 -13.09 5.24 0.31
C THR A 364 -13.89 6.27 -0.50
N GLN A 365 -13.80 6.22 -1.83
CA GLN A 365 -14.49 7.17 -2.71
C GLN A 365 -16.01 6.98 -2.79
N ASP A 366 -16.50 5.78 -2.48
CA ASP A 366 -17.92 5.42 -2.63
C ASP A 366 -18.70 5.67 -1.34
N VAL A 367 -18.03 5.53 -0.19
CA VAL A 367 -18.66 5.62 1.13
C VAL A 367 -18.88 7.06 1.60
N LEU A 368 -18.01 7.99 1.18
CA LEU A 368 -18.07 9.39 1.61
C LEU A 368 -18.20 10.34 0.42
N SER A 369 -19.21 11.21 0.47
CA SER A 369 -19.44 12.24 -0.55
C SER A 369 -18.24 13.19 -0.68
N SER A 370 -17.61 13.52 0.46
CA SER A 370 -16.38 14.33 0.55
C SER A 370 -15.16 13.67 -0.11
N ALA A 371 -15.21 12.36 -0.32
CA ALA A 371 -14.15 11.58 -0.93
C ALA A 371 -14.41 11.25 -2.41
N ARG A 372 -15.52 11.68 -3.03
CA ARG A 372 -15.88 11.33 -4.42
C ARG A 372 -14.85 11.76 -5.47
N THR A 373 -14.06 12.80 -5.18
CA THR A 373 -12.99 13.28 -6.08
C THR A 373 -11.68 12.50 -5.91
N THR A 374 -11.63 11.58 -4.96
CA THR A 374 -10.49 10.69 -4.72
C THR A 374 -10.38 9.68 -5.84
N ARG A 375 -9.16 9.44 -6.32
CA ARG A 375 -8.91 8.35 -7.27
C ARG A 375 -9.22 7.00 -6.61
N SER A 376 -10.18 6.28 -7.19
CA SER A 376 -10.43 4.87 -6.92
C SER A 376 -9.35 4.00 -7.56
N HIS A 377 -9.10 2.85 -6.95
CA HIS A 377 -8.15 1.87 -7.46
C HIS A 377 -8.73 0.46 -7.47
N ILE A 378 -8.18 -0.38 -8.35
CA ILE A 378 -8.51 -1.79 -8.54
C ILE A 378 -7.23 -2.59 -8.40
N HIS A 379 -7.28 -3.68 -7.64
CA HIS A 379 -6.15 -4.60 -7.52
C HIS A 379 -5.93 -5.35 -8.85
N TYR A 380 -4.69 -5.35 -9.32
CA TYR A 380 -4.30 -5.82 -10.64
C TYR A 380 -3.02 -6.65 -10.55
N ARG A 381 -2.93 -7.71 -11.35
CA ARG A 381 -1.73 -8.55 -11.44
C ARG A 381 -1.30 -8.76 -12.88
N ILE A 382 0.01 -8.79 -13.09
CA ILE A 382 0.62 -9.01 -14.40
C ILE A 382 1.74 -10.04 -14.26
N VAL A 383 1.78 -11.01 -15.15
CA VAL A 383 2.85 -12.00 -15.25
C VAL A 383 3.65 -11.72 -16.52
N LEU A 384 4.93 -11.44 -16.33
CA LEU A 384 5.90 -11.20 -17.39
C LEU A 384 6.88 -12.37 -17.46
N GLU A 385 7.20 -12.84 -18.66
CA GLU A 385 8.11 -13.95 -18.88
C GLU A 385 9.51 -13.69 -18.33
N GLU A 386 10.05 -12.51 -18.59
CA GLU A 386 11.43 -12.17 -18.30
C GLU A 386 11.60 -11.73 -16.85
N VAL A 387 12.46 -12.46 -16.13
CA VAL A 387 12.90 -12.05 -14.80
C VAL A 387 14.18 -11.23 -14.94
N CYS A 388 14.04 -9.92 -14.90
CA CYS A 388 15.17 -9.01 -15.02
C CYS A 388 16.08 -9.07 -13.78
N ILE A 389 17.38 -8.89 -13.97
CA ILE A 389 18.39 -8.89 -12.89
C ILE A 389 18.52 -7.53 -12.21
N GLY A 390 18.00 -6.48 -12.83
CA GLY A 390 18.00 -5.13 -12.30
C GLY A 390 17.42 -4.14 -13.29
N ASN A 391 17.72 -2.87 -13.05
CA ASN A 391 17.40 -1.76 -13.93
C ASN A 391 18.70 -1.13 -14.48
N ILE A 392 18.57 -0.07 -15.28
CA ILE A 392 19.68 0.57 -15.98
C ILE A 392 20.85 0.99 -15.06
N THR A 393 20.65 1.10 -13.74
CA THR A 393 21.72 1.43 -12.79
C THR A 393 22.64 0.25 -12.45
N GLY A 394 22.24 -0.97 -12.79
CA GLY A 394 23.02 -2.21 -12.57
C GLY A 394 23.97 -2.57 -13.72
N PHE A 395 24.36 -1.58 -14.53
CA PHE A 395 25.24 -1.81 -15.67
C PHE A 395 26.66 -2.19 -15.23
N GLU A 396 27.35 -3.01 -16.04
CA GLU A 396 28.73 -3.45 -15.76
C GLU A 396 29.76 -2.45 -16.29
N ASP A 397 29.53 -1.91 -17.48
CA ASP A 397 30.37 -0.90 -18.09
C ASP A 397 29.56 0.12 -18.92
N THR A 398 30.23 1.19 -19.35
CA THR A 398 29.56 2.28 -20.09
C THR A 398 29.05 1.85 -21.47
N LYS A 399 29.64 0.81 -22.08
CA LYS A 399 29.17 0.27 -23.36
C LYS A 399 27.83 -0.43 -23.14
N GLU A 400 27.68 -1.16 -22.05
CA GLU A 400 26.43 -1.80 -21.68
C GLU A 400 25.35 -0.77 -21.31
N LEU A 401 25.68 0.26 -20.53
CA LEU A 401 24.76 1.37 -20.25
C LEU A 401 24.14 1.94 -21.53
N VAL A 402 24.97 2.25 -22.53
CA VAL A 402 24.51 2.80 -23.81
C VAL A 402 23.73 1.76 -24.61
N SER A 403 24.10 0.47 -24.53
CA SER A 403 23.40 -0.61 -25.23
C SER A 403 22.00 -0.85 -24.67
N VAL A 404 21.86 -0.91 -23.34
CA VAL A 404 20.58 -1.05 -22.64
C VAL A 404 19.68 0.15 -22.94
N LEU A 405 20.23 1.38 -22.89
CA LEU A 405 19.49 2.58 -23.25
C LEU A 405 19.01 2.55 -24.70
N ARG A 406 19.89 2.17 -25.65
CA ARG A 406 19.54 2.02 -27.06
C ARG A 406 18.41 1.01 -27.25
N ASP A 407 18.48 -0.15 -26.60
CA ASP A 407 17.46 -1.19 -26.73
C ASP A 407 16.09 -0.71 -26.22
N SER A 408 16.06 0.02 -25.11
CA SER A 408 14.83 0.65 -24.59
C SER A 408 14.29 1.77 -25.49
N LEU A 409 15.18 2.54 -26.14
CA LEU A 409 14.77 3.56 -27.12
C LEU A 409 14.19 2.93 -28.39
N ILE A 410 14.69 1.76 -28.80
CA ILE A 410 14.09 0.96 -29.88
C ILE A 410 12.68 0.52 -29.51
N ALA A 411 12.47 0.04 -28.27
CA ALA A 411 11.15 -0.33 -27.78
C ALA A 411 10.17 0.85 -27.84
N HIS A 412 10.60 2.00 -27.35
CA HIS A 412 9.82 3.23 -27.37
C HIS A 412 9.49 3.69 -28.80
N THR A 413 10.48 3.66 -29.70
CA THR A 413 10.30 4.03 -31.11
C THR A 413 9.28 3.11 -31.78
N ASP A 414 9.41 1.80 -31.59
CA ASP A 414 8.48 0.80 -32.12
C ASP A 414 7.07 1.00 -31.52
N ALA A 415 6.95 1.22 -30.21
CA ALA A 415 5.67 1.47 -29.55
C ALA A 415 4.95 2.70 -30.11
N TYR A 416 5.68 3.80 -30.35
CA TYR A 416 5.09 5.01 -30.91
C TYR A 416 4.74 4.85 -32.39
N THR A 417 5.66 4.33 -33.20
CA THR A 417 5.52 4.30 -34.67
C THR A 417 4.67 3.15 -35.19
N LYS A 418 4.69 2.00 -34.52
CA LYS A 418 3.94 0.80 -34.94
C LYS A 418 2.63 0.67 -34.18
N ALA A 419 2.65 0.86 -32.86
CA ALA A 419 1.49 0.63 -32.00
C ALA A 419 0.70 1.89 -31.64
N GLY A 420 1.23 3.09 -31.96
CA GLY A 420 0.59 4.36 -31.59
C GLY A 420 0.49 4.56 -30.08
N ILE A 421 1.42 4.03 -29.29
CA ILE A 421 1.46 4.15 -27.83
C ILE A 421 2.60 5.07 -27.41
N LEU A 422 2.30 6.00 -26.51
CA LEU A 422 3.28 6.84 -25.80
C LEU A 422 3.51 6.29 -24.39
N HIS A 423 4.76 6.24 -23.90
CA HIS A 423 5.11 5.59 -22.64
C HIS A 423 4.77 6.47 -21.41
N ARG A 424 5.16 7.76 -21.45
CA ARG A 424 4.85 8.81 -20.46
C ARG A 424 5.45 8.66 -19.05
N ASP A 425 6.21 7.60 -18.79
CA ASP A 425 6.97 7.39 -17.56
C ASP A 425 8.34 6.76 -17.82
N VAL A 426 9.08 7.26 -18.80
CA VAL A 426 10.47 6.82 -19.03
C VAL A 426 11.31 7.24 -17.81
N SER A 427 11.87 6.25 -17.11
CA SER A 427 12.64 6.46 -15.89
C SER A 427 13.74 5.41 -15.75
N ALA A 428 14.75 5.68 -14.91
CA ALA A 428 15.82 4.73 -14.66
C ALA A 428 15.30 3.39 -14.09
N GLY A 429 14.17 3.39 -13.36
CA GLY A 429 13.57 2.17 -12.81
C GLY A 429 12.84 1.32 -13.86
N ASN A 430 12.39 1.93 -14.95
CA ASN A 430 11.56 1.30 -15.97
C ASN A 430 12.36 0.75 -17.16
N ILE A 431 13.65 1.08 -17.22
CA ILE A 431 14.60 0.47 -18.16
C ILE A 431 15.27 -0.70 -17.45
N LEU A 432 14.91 -1.92 -17.85
CA LEU A 432 15.29 -3.16 -17.19
C LEU A 432 16.46 -3.84 -17.91
N ILE A 433 17.25 -4.59 -17.16
CA ILE A 433 18.36 -5.41 -17.68
C ILE A 433 18.03 -6.88 -17.51
N THR A 434 18.09 -7.64 -18.59
CA THR A 434 17.88 -9.10 -18.60
C THR A 434 19.13 -9.87 -18.18
N GLU A 435 19.00 -11.18 -17.94
CA GLU A 435 20.15 -12.05 -17.62
C GLU A 435 21.21 -12.08 -18.74
N ASP A 436 20.78 -11.99 -20.01
CA ASP A 436 21.65 -11.86 -21.18
C ASP A 436 22.12 -10.41 -21.44
N ARG A 437 21.97 -9.52 -20.45
CA ARG A 437 22.46 -8.12 -20.44
C ARG A 437 21.91 -7.26 -21.58
N ARG A 438 20.68 -7.51 -22.02
CA ARG A 438 19.93 -6.67 -22.97
C ARG A 438 18.99 -5.72 -22.25
N GLY A 439 18.66 -4.60 -22.90
CA GLY A 439 17.71 -3.63 -22.37
C GLY A 439 16.27 -3.96 -22.73
N LEU A 440 15.37 -3.83 -21.75
CA LEU A 440 13.92 -3.85 -21.96
C LEU A 440 13.28 -2.56 -21.42
N LEU A 441 12.22 -2.09 -22.08
CA LEU A 441 11.37 -1.01 -21.56
C LEU A 441 10.11 -1.61 -20.94
N GLY A 442 9.96 -1.48 -19.63
CA GLY A 442 8.82 -1.97 -18.86
C GLY A 442 7.99 -0.84 -18.23
N ASP A 443 6.98 -1.24 -17.46
CA ASP A 443 6.04 -0.35 -16.75
C ASP A 443 5.19 0.55 -17.66
N TRP A 444 4.30 -0.08 -18.43
CA TRP A 444 3.42 0.59 -19.40
C TRP A 444 2.12 1.12 -18.78
N GLU A 445 2.03 1.20 -17.45
CA GLU A 445 0.78 1.55 -16.74
C GLU A 445 0.33 3.01 -16.92
N LEU A 446 1.26 3.91 -17.20
CA LEU A 446 0.97 5.33 -17.49
C LEU A 446 0.92 5.62 -19.00
N SER A 447 1.05 4.56 -19.82
CA SER A 447 1.04 4.67 -21.26
C SER A 447 -0.32 5.12 -21.80
N LYS A 448 -0.33 5.62 -23.02
CA LYS A 448 -1.55 6.11 -23.65
C LYS A 448 -1.49 6.02 -25.16
N LEU A 449 -2.62 5.69 -25.78
CA LEU A 449 -2.78 5.75 -27.23
C LEU A 449 -2.69 7.20 -27.72
N VAL A 450 -1.96 7.42 -28.80
CA VAL A 450 -1.71 8.74 -29.39
C VAL A 450 -3.03 9.40 -29.85
N VAL A 451 -3.99 8.60 -30.33
CA VAL A 451 -5.32 9.09 -30.74
C VAL A 451 -6.09 9.76 -29.58
N ASP A 452 -5.89 9.26 -28.35
CA ASP A 452 -6.56 9.75 -27.15
C ASP A 452 -5.88 10.98 -26.52
N LEU A 453 -4.71 11.38 -27.04
CA LEU A 453 -4.02 12.60 -26.58
C LEU A 453 -4.80 13.87 -26.99
N SER A 454 -5.58 13.80 -28.07
CA SER A 454 -6.40 14.91 -28.57
C SER A 454 -7.65 15.16 -27.71
N THR A 455 -8.21 14.12 -27.08
CA THR A 455 -9.49 14.16 -26.38
C THR A 455 -9.35 14.31 -24.87
N ALA A 456 -8.28 13.80 -24.26
CA ALA A 456 -8.13 13.78 -22.81
C ALA A 456 -7.05 14.75 -22.30
N ARG A 457 -7.50 15.96 -21.92
CA ARG A 457 -6.76 16.88 -21.05
C ARG A 457 -6.71 16.29 -19.64
N GLN A 458 -5.74 15.41 -19.37
CA GLN A 458 -5.48 14.99 -18.00
C GLN A 458 -4.91 16.19 -17.23
N PRO A 459 -5.52 16.63 -16.11
CA PRO A 459 -5.04 17.79 -15.36
C PRO A 459 -3.72 17.55 -14.62
N GLN A 460 -3.15 16.34 -14.67
CA GLN A 460 -2.10 15.90 -13.76
C GLN A 460 -0.83 15.49 -14.51
N ARG A 461 0.30 16.06 -14.08
CA ARG A 461 1.65 15.69 -14.51
C ARG A 461 1.90 14.22 -14.16
N THR A 462 2.21 13.42 -15.16
CA THR A 462 2.60 12.00 -15.03
C THR A 462 4.09 11.87 -15.26
N GLY A 463 4.73 10.93 -14.56
CA GLY A 463 6.15 10.63 -14.72
C GLY A 463 6.93 10.70 -13.40
N THR A 464 8.10 10.07 -13.39
CA THR A 464 9.08 10.16 -12.31
C THR A 464 9.76 11.53 -12.33
N TRP A 465 9.56 12.34 -11.28
CA TRP A 465 9.87 13.77 -11.27
C TRP A 465 11.27 14.15 -11.76
N GLN A 466 12.31 13.36 -11.44
CA GLN A 466 13.69 13.64 -11.89
C GLN A 466 13.89 13.52 -13.41
N PHE A 467 12.95 12.88 -14.12
CA PHE A 467 13.05 12.59 -15.55
C PHE A 467 11.97 13.28 -16.38
N ILE A 468 11.05 14.03 -15.75
CA ILE A 468 10.01 14.78 -16.47
C ILE A 468 10.65 15.91 -17.28
N SER A 469 10.19 16.10 -18.52
CA SER A 469 10.65 17.18 -19.39
C SER A 469 10.44 18.57 -18.79
N ALA A 470 11.33 19.50 -19.13
CA ALA A 470 11.24 20.90 -18.69
C ALA A 470 9.91 21.55 -19.12
N ALA A 471 9.42 21.22 -20.31
CA ALA A 471 8.15 21.74 -20.84
C ALA A 471 6.95 21.32 -19.96
N LEU A 472 6.86 20.03 -19.60
CA LEU A 472 5.75 19.54 -18.76
C LEU A 472 5.75 20.15 -17.35
N LEU A 473 6.93 20.49 -16.82
CA LEU A 473 7.07 21.15 -15.53
C LEU A 473 6.63 22.63 -15.55
N GLN A 474 6.68 23.29 -16.70
CA GLN A 474 6.30 24.70 -16.83
C GLN A 474 4.81 24.91 -17.17
N LEU A 475 4.16 23.92 -17.80
CA LEU A 475 2.77 24.00 -18.24
C LEU A 475 1.77 23.82 -17.09
N HIS A 476 0.72 24.65 -17.06
CA HIS A 476 -0.41 24.51 -16.13
C HIS A 476 -1.31 23.31 -16.46
N ARG A 477 -1.45 22.98 -17.75
CA ARG A 477 -2.15 21.79 -18.24
C ARG A 477 -1.27 21.08 -19.26
N PRO A 478 -0.29 20.29 -18.80
CA PRO A 478 0.68 19.66 -19.68
C PRO A 478 0.01 18.62 -20.58
N CYS A 479 0.33 18.63 -21.87
CA CYS A 479 0.02 17.55 -22.79
C CYS A 479 1.32 16.81 -23.10
N HIS A 480 1.41 15.57 -22.64
CA HIS A 480 2.60 14.74 -22.83
C HIS A 480 2.70 14.33 -24.30
N SER A 481 3.86 14.55 -24.92
CA SER A 481 4.15 14.30 -26.32
C SER A 481 5.37 13.40 -26.49
N LEU A 482 5.64 12.98 -27.73
CA LEU A 482 6.85 12.21 -28.07
C LEU A 482 8.14 12.89 -27.60
N LYS A 483 8.21 14.23 -27.71
CA LYS A 483 9.41 15.01 -27.35
C LYS A 483 9.73 14.89 -25.86
N ASP A 484 8.69 14.75 -25.02
CA ASP A 484 8.83 14.68 -23.58
C ASP A 484 9.39 13.32 -23.13
N ASP A 485 8.93 12.22 -23.73
CA ASP A 485 9.53 10.90 -23.53
C ASP A 485 11.00 10.88 -24.00
N LEU A 486 11.31 11.48 -25.16
CA LEU A 486 12.68 11.57 -25.67
C LEU A 486 13.60 12.41 -24.76
N GLU A 487 13.12 13.53 -24.22
CA GLU A 487 13.85 14.31 -23.22
C GLU A 487 14.10 13.48 -21.94
N SER A 488 13.13 12.66 -21.54
CA SER A 488 13.26 11.76 -20.40
C SER A 488 14.41 10.75 -20.57
N PHE A 489 14.63 10.20 -21.78
CA PHE A 489 15.80 9.35 -22.07
C PHE A 489 17.14 10.10 -21.87
N VAL A 490 17.21 11.38 -22.26
CA VAL A 490 18.40 12.22 -22.05
C VAL A 490 18.64 12.44 -20.55
N HIS A 491 17.58 12.70 -19.79
CA HIS A 491 17.66 12.86 -18.33
C HIS A 491 18.11 11.57 -17.65
N VAL A 492 17.57 10.41 -18.05
CA VAL A 492 17.98 9.11 -17.52
C VAL A 492 19.46 8.84 -17.80
N PHE A 493 19.92 9.07 -19.03
CA PHE A 493 21.32 8.87 -19.38
C PHE A 493 22.25 9.79 -18.58
N SER A 494 21.93 11.08 -18.54
CA SER A 494 22.74 12.08 -17.83
C SER A 494 22.82 11.79 -16.34
N TRP A 495 21.68 11.50 -15.71
CA TRP A 495 21.61 11.15 -14.30
C TRP A 495 22.39 9.88 -13.98
N THR A 496 22.27 8.84 -14.82
CA THR A 496 22.97 7.57 -14.62
C THR A 496 24.49 7.75 -14.76
N CYS A 497 24.95 8.47 -15.77
CA CYS A 497 26.37 8.81 -15.95
C CYS A 497 26.92 9.60 -14.75
N LEU A 498 26.24 10.66 -14.33
CA LEU A 498 26.69 11.51 -13.23
C LEU A 498 26.78 10.75 -11.91
N LYS A 499 25.82 9.85 -11.64
CA LYS A 499 25.71 9.17 -10.35
C LYS A 499 26.51 7.87 -10.26
N HIS A 500 26.66 7.15 -11.37
CA HIS A 500 27.19 5.78 -11.37
C HIS A 500 28.46 5.60 -12.21
N VAL A 501 28.82 6.55 -13.07
CA VAL A 501 30.11 6.50 -13.79
C VAL A 501 31.14 7.33 -13.05
N LYS A 502 32.35 6.78 -12.90
CA LYS A 502 33.47 7.47 -12.28
C LYS A 502 33.73 8.78 -13.02
N ASN A 503 33.58 9.89 -12.31
CA ASN A 503 33.83 11.23 -12.82
C ASN A 503 34.77 11.99 -11.87
N MET A 504 35.32 13.11 -12.34
CA MET A 504 36.29 13.91 -11.58
C MET A 504 35.63 14.91 -10.61
N MET A 505 34.30 14.91 -10.47
CA MET A 505 33.62 15.84 -9.56
C MET A 505 33.73 15.37 -8.12
N MET A 506 33.98 16.31 -7.21
CA MET A 506 33.91 16.03 -5.77
C MET A 506 32.45 15.69 -5.39
N PRO A 507 32.20 14.80 -4.41
CA PRO A 507 30.84 14.43 -4.01
C PRO A 507 29.92 15.61 -3.63
N SER A 508 30.49 16.67 -3.04
CA SER A 508 29.77 17.91 -2.74
C SER A 508 29.35 18.67 -4.00
N GLN A 509 30.24 18.79 -4.99
CA GLN A 509 29.96 19.42 -6.28
C GLN A 509 28.96 18.63 -7.10
N LEU A 510 29.05 17.29 -7.07
CA LEU A 510 28.07 16.41 -7.71
C LEU A 510 26.69 16.52 -7.04
N GLY A 511 26.67 16.55 -5.69
CA GLY A 511 25.46 16.76 -4.91
C GLY A 511 24.81 18.12 -5.21
N GLU A 512 25.59 19.19 -5.30
CA GLU A 512 25.14 20.53 -5.70
C GLU A 512 24.70 20.60 -7.16
N HIS A 513 25.39 19.94 -8.09
CA HIS A 513 25.00 19.89 -9.49
C HIS A 513 23.67 19.14 -9.67
N LEU A 514 23.56 17.92 -9.12
CA LEU A 514 22.31 17.16 -9.15
C LEU A 514 21.18 17.92 -8.43
N SER A 515 21.48 18.55 -7.29
CA SER A 515 20.52 19.35 -6.52
C SER A 515 20.16 20.66 -7.21
N SER A 516 21.04 21.30 -7.99
CA SER A 516 20.76 22.57 -8.68
C SER A 516 20.01 22.32 -9.97
N THR A 517 20.34 21.26 -10.73
CA THR A 517 19.52 20.82 -11.85
C THR A 517 18.11 20.48 -11.35
N THR A 518 17.97 19.72 -10.25
CA THR A 518 16.64 19.42 -9.67
C THR A 518 15.97 20.60 -8.94
N LYS A 519 16.68 21.44 -8.17
CA LYS A 519 16.11 22.61 -7.45
C LYS A 519 15.74 23.77 -8.35
N SER A 520 16.46 23.99 -9.45
CA SER A 520 16.07 25.02 -10.43
C SER A 520 14.69 24.72 -11.01
N TYR A 521 14.31 23.43 -11.09
CA TYR A 521 12.95 22.99 -11.40
C TYR A 521 11.99 23.01 -10.20
N SER A 522 12.46 22.90 -8.94
CA SER A 522 11.61 22.97 -7.74
C SER A 522 11.20 24.40 -7.33
N ILE A 523 12.06 25.40 -7.56
CA ILE A 523 11.76 26.82 -7.27
C ILE A 523 10.63 27.33 -8.18
N ALA A 524 10.59 26.89 -9.44
CA ALA A 524 9.49 27.19 -10.37
C ALA A 524 8.12 26.65 -9.89
N LEU A 525 8.10 25.63 -9.03
CA LEU A 525 6.90 25.04 -8.43
C LEU A 525 6.51 25.73 -7.11
N GLN A 526 7.49 26.08 -6.27
CA GLN A 526 7.22 26.76 -4.99
C GLN A 526 6.63 28.16 -5.15
N ILE A 527 6.99 28.88 -6.23
CA ILE A 527 6.44 30.22 -6.52
C ILE A 527 4.95 30.16 -6.91
N ARG A 528 4.42 29.00 -7.36
CA ARG A 528 3.00 28.88 -7.79
C ARG A 528 2.09 28.15 -6.80
N CYS A 529 2.60 27.32 -5.90
CA CYS A 529 1.77 26.76 -4.82
C CYS A 529 1.38 27.77 -3.73
N SER A 530 1.90 29.00 -3.77
CA SER A 530 1.47 30.12 -2.92
C SER A 530 0.36 30.99 -3.53
N GLU A 531 -0.08 30.69 -4.77
CA GLU A 531 -1.15 31.43 -5.47
C GLU A 531 -2.46 30.63 -5.64
N GLU A 532 -2.59 29.45 -5.00
CA GLU A 532 -3.84 28.68 -4.84
C GLU A 532 -4.11 28.39 -3.36
#